data_AF-A0A2R6J7E6-F1
#
_entry.id   AF-A0A2R6J7E6-F1
#
_cell.length_a   1.000
_cell.length_b   1.000
_cell.length_c   1.000
_cell.angle_alpha   90.00
_cell.angle_beta   90.00
_cell.angle_gamma   90.00
#
_symmetry.space_group_name_H-M   'P 1'
#
loop_
_entity.id
_entity.type
_entity.pdbx_description
1 polymer ?
#
loop_
_entity_poly.entity_id
_entity_poly.type
_entity_poly.pdbx_seq_one_letter_code
_entity_poly.pdbx_strand_id
1 'polypeptide(L)'
;MSDQAAAGTTEGQGPVEIDEELARHLANKREELFEKFGIREAFPDAVLEEAEARTEDVTSEIDDELDDRRDLRELTTWTTDPVDARDFDDALSIESGDEEFVLWVHIADVTHYVHPDSEMWAEAVERANTVYLPDHTVHMLPATLAETVCSLVPDEDRLAHTVEMHLDRESLSFESIDIYKSVIRSDERLTYTQAERRLDDPELPLHGESSSVFELADRLHEQRKADGSLVLNPRRDRAHTIIEECMLKANKAVTHELMWNRGVEAMYRVHPQPSPDQWDDA
;
A
#
# COMPACT_ATOMS: atom_id res chain seq x y z
N MET A 1 7.99 1.39 25.45
CA MET A 1 6.97 0.44 24.95
C MET A 1 6.55 -0.49 26.08
N SER A 2 5.25 -0.72 26.27
CA SER A 2 4.78 -1.86 27.09
C SER A 2 5.01 -3.13 26.28
N ASP A 3 5.65 -4.16 26.85
CA ASP A 3 5.85 -5.48 26.22
C ASP A 3 4.55 -6.08 25.64
N GLN A 4 3.39 -5.61 26.07
CA GLN A 4 2.08 -6.06 25.59
C GLN A 4 1.68 -5.51 24.22
N ALA A 5 2.24 -4.39 23.77
CA ALA A 5 1.94 -3.83 22.44
C ALA A 5 2.62 -4.64 21.32
N ALA A 6 3.87 -5.08 21.55
CA ALA A 6 4.62 -5.90 20.61
C ALA A 6 3.94 -7.26 20.37
N ALA A 7 3.42 -7.92 21.41
CA ALA A 7 2.82 -9.26 21.32
C ALA A 7 1.55 -9.38 20.45
N GLY A 8 0.98 -8.27 19.99
CA GLY A 8 -0.23 -8.24 19.16
C GLY A 8 0.01 -8.20 17.65
N THR A 9 1.24 -7.93 17.20
CA THR A 9 1.59 -7.82 15.77
C THR A 9 2.21 -9.13 15.28
N THR A 10 2.10 -9.42 13.98
CA THR A 10 2.73 -10.59 13.35
C THR A 10 4.23 -10.64 13.64
N GLU A 11 4.91 -9.48 13.66
CA GLU A 11 6.33 -9.36 13.99
C GLU A 11 6.65 -9.73 15.44
N GLY A 12 5.78 -9.37 16.40
CA GLY A 12 6.03 -9.64 17.82
C GLY A 12 5.57 -11.02 18.31
N GLN A 13 4.82 -11.77 17.50
CA GLN A 13 4.43 -13.16 17.82
C GLN A 13 5.51 -14.19 17.48
N GLY A 14 6.49 -13.81 16.64
CA GLY A 14 7.53 -14.71 16.16
C GLY A 14 7.02 -15.76 15.16
N PRO A 15 7.93 -16.55 14.56
CA PRO A 15 7.54 -17.56 13.58
C PRO A 15 6.71 -18.67 14.24
N VAL A 16 5.61 -19.05 13.60
CA VAL A 16 4.84 -20.25 13.96
C VAL A 16 5.59 -21.47 13.45
N GLU A 17 6.01 -22.37 14.33
CA GLU A 17 6.61 -23.64 13.92
C GLU A 17 5.53 -24.61 13.41
N ILE A 18 5.71 -25.10 12.17
CA ILE A 18 4.81 -26.05 11.52
C ILE A 18 5.53 -27.39 11.42
N ASP A 19 5.01 -28.41 12.10
CA ASP A 19 5.53 -29.78 11.96
C ASP A 19 5.08 -30.45 10.65
N GLU A 20 5.71 -31.58 10.30
CA GLU A 20 5.43 -32.30 9.05
C GLU A 20 3.97 -32.81 8.94
N GLU A 21 3.28 -33.03 10.05
CA GLU A 21 1.88 -33.48 10.04
C GLU A 21 0.95 -32.31 9.74
N LEU A 22 1.16 -31.18 10.43
CA LEU A 22 0.43 -29.95 10.19
C LEU A 22 0.68 -29.42 8.77
N ALA A 23 1.91 -29.46 8.27
CA ALA A 23 2.24 -29.06 6.90
C ALA A 23 1.44 -29.87 5.86
N ARG A 24 1.37 -31.20 6.02
CA ARG A 24 0.54 -32.06 5.15
C ARG A 24 -0.94 -31.73 5.27
N HIS A 25 -1.43 -31.46 6.48
CA HIS A 25 -2.82 -31.09 6.70
C HIS A 25 -3.17 -29.76 6.01
N LEU A 26 -2.30 -28.75 6.14
CA LEU A 26 -2.45 -27.45 5.49
C LEU A 26 -2.42 -27.57 3.96
N ALA A 27 -1.51 -28.39 3.41
CA ALA A 27 -1.46 -28.65 1.97
C ALA A 27 -2.76 -29.28 1.44
N ASN A 28 -3.28 -30.32 2.10
CA ASN A 28 -4.54 -30.95 1.69
C ASN A 28 -5.74 -29.97 1.78
N LYS A 29 -5.81 -29.19 2.87
CA LYS A 29 -6.84 -28.15 3.04
C LYS A 29 -6.77 -27.09 1.95
N ARG A 30 -5.57 -26.71 1.52
CA ARG A 30 -5.37 -25.72 0.45
C ARG A 30 -5.89 -26.24 -0.88
N GLU A 31 -5.60 -27.49 -1.24
CA GLU A 31 -6.15 -28.12 -2.45
C GLU A 31 -7.69 -28.13 -2.44
N GLU A 32 -8.31 -28.49 -1.30
CA GLU A 32 -9.77 -28.45 -1.14
C GLU A 32 -10.34 -27.03 -1.31
N LEU A 33 -9.66 -26.00 -0.77
CA LEU A 33 -10.06 -24.61 -0.93
C LEU A 33 -9.96 -24.17 -2.39
N PHE A 34 -8.88 -24.53 -3.08
CA PHE A 34 -8.66 -24.18 -4.48
C PHE A 34 -9.73 -24.79 -5.38
N GLU A 35 -10.06 -26.07 -5.20
CA GLU A 35 -11.14 -26.71 -5.95
C GLU A 35 -12.50 -26.07 -5.63
N LYS A 36 -12.81 -25.86 -4.35
CA LYS A 36 -14.11 -25.35 -3.91
C LYS A 36 -14.39 -23.93 -4.41
N PHE A 37 -13.38 -23.06 -4.39
CA PHE A 37 -13.52 -21.67 -4.77
C PHE A 37 -13.04 -21.37 -6.20
N GLY A 38 -12.55 -22.38 -6.93
CA GLY A 38 -12.06 -22.23 -8.29
C GLY A 38 -10.80 -21.37 -8.38
N ILE A 39 -9.94 -21.39 -7.35
CA ILE A 39 -8.72 -20.59 -7.30
C ILE A 39 -7.65 -21.25 -8.18
N ARG A 40 -7.16 -20.52 -9.19
CA ARG A 40 -6.07 -20.95 -10.07
C ARG A 40 -4.74 -20.49 -9.51
N GLU A 41 -3.86 -21.44 -9.19
CA GLU A 41 -2.53 -21.14 -8.67
C GLU A 41 -1.57 -20.78 -9.83
N ALA A 42 -1.38 -21.71 -10.77
CA ALA A 42 -0.45 -21.55 -11.88
C ALA A 42 -0.88 -20.46 -12.87
N PHE A 43 0.10 -19.66 -13.31
CA PHE A 43 -0.06 -18.72 -14.41
C PHE A 43 0.07 -19.46 -15.76
N PRO A 44 -0.67 -19.05 -16.81
CA PRO A 44 -0.42 -19.50 -18.17
C PRO A 44 1.00 -19.11 -18.64
N ASP A 45 1.63 -19.94 -19.47
CA ASP A 45 2.99 -19.70 -19.98
C ASP A 45 3.13 -18.33 -20.66
N ALA A 46 2.13 -17.92 -21.46
CA ALA A 46 2.11 -16.62 -22.14
C ALA A 46 2.17 -15.43 -21.17
N VAL A 47 1.56 -15.56 -19.98
CA VAL A 47 1.58 -14.52 -18.94
C VAL A 47 2.96 -14.44 -18.29
N LEU A 48 3.62 -15.58 -18.10
CA LEU A 48 4.98 -15.63 -17.56
C LEU A 48 6.00 -15.06 -18.56
N GLU A 49 5.88 -15.41 -19.84
CA GLU A 49 6.70 -14.86 -20.92
C GLU A 49 6.53 -13.33 -21.03
N GLU A 50 5.30 -12.83 -20.95
CA GLU A 50 5.03 -11.38 -20.95
C GLU A 50 5.65 -10.69 -19.71
N ALA A 51 5.49 -11.28 -18.52
CA ALA A 51 6.05 -10.73 -17.29
C ALA A 51 7.58 -10.66 -17.32
N GLU A 52 8.25 -11.71 -17.81
CA GLU A 52 9.71 -11.72 -17.98
C GLU A 52 10.16 -10.59 -18.92
N ALA A 53 9.52 -10.47 -20.09
CA ALA A 53 9.85 -9.43 -21.07
C ALA A 53 9.67 -8.00 -20.52
N ARG A 54 8.70 -7.77 -19.62
CA ARG A 54 8.47 -6.47 -18.96
C ARG A 54 9.49 -6.10 -17.90
N THR A 55 10.34 -7.05 -17.49
CA THR A 55 11.43 -6.80 -16.54
C THR A 55 12.78 -6.60 -17.22
N GLU A 56 12.83 -6.66 -18.56
CA GLU A 56 14.03 -6.36 -19.34
C GLU A 56 14.19 -4.84 -19.52
N ASP A 57 15.41 -4.34 -19.42
CA ASP A 57 15.79 -2.93 -19.70
C ASP A 57 15.00 -1.84 -18.93
N VAL A 58 14.47 -2.17 -17.74
CA VAL A 58 13.66 -1.28 -16.86
C VAL A 58 14.28 0.11 -16.68
N THR A 59 15.59 0.20 -16.44
CA THR A 59 16.26 1.49 -16.26
C THR A 59 16.15 2.38 -17.50
N SER A 60 16.29 1.80 -18.70
CA SER A 60 16.14 2.54 -19.95
C SER A 60 14.69 2.99 -20.15
N GLU A 61 13.72 2.14 -19.84
CA GLU A 61 12.30 2.48 -19.94
C GLU A 61 11.93 3.62 -18.98
N ILE A 62 12.48 3.62 -17.76
CA ILE A 62 12.28 4.72 -16.80
C ILE A 62 12.92 6.02 -17.29
N ASP A 63 14.14 5.95 -17.84
CA ASP A 63 14.82 7.13 -18.39
C ASP A 63 14.04 7.75 -19.56
N ASP A 64 13.43 6.92 -20.43
CA ASP A 64 12.60 7.38 -21.55
C ASP A 64 11.30 8.06 -21.08
N GLU A 65 10.79 7.70 -19.90
CA GLU A 65 9.56 8.26 -19.32
C GLU A 65 9.77 9.56 -18.54
N LEU A 66 11.02 9.98 -18.29
CA LEU A 66 11.33 11.17 -17.47
C LEU A 66 10.75 12.47 -18.04
N ASP A 67 10.60 12.58 -19.36
CA ASP A 67 10.06 13.79 -19.99
C ASP A 67 8.54 13.93 -19.79
N ASP A 68 7.82 12.81 -19.59
CA ASP A 68 6.36 12.77 -19.46
C ASP A 68 5.90 12.61 -17.99
N ARG A 69 6.85 12.48 -17.05
CA ARG A 69 6.60 12.24 -15.63
C ARG A 69 7.27 13.29 -14.77
N ARG A 70 6.69 13.57 -13.59
CA ARG A 70 7.34 14.43 -12.60
C ARG A 70 8.51 13.69 -11.95
N ASP A 71 9.70 14.25 -12.05
CA ASP A 71 10.88 13.73 -11.35
C ASP A 71 10.83 14.14 -9.87
N LEU A 72 10.69 13.15 -9.00
CA LEU A 72 10.67 13.28 -7.55
C LEU A 72 11.79 12.47 -6.90
N ARG A 73 12.83 12.07 -7.64
CA ARG A 73 13.91 11.22 -7.12
C ARG A 73 14.74 11.86 -6.01
N GLU A 74 14.69 13.18 -5.88
CA GLU A 74 15.35 13.94 -4.81
C GLU A 74 14.43 14.19 -3.59
N LEU A 75 13.14 13.83 -3.68
CA LEU A 75 12.19 13.95 -2.59
C LEU A 75 12.37 12.77 -1.64
N THR A 76 12.58 13.04 -0.35
CA THR A 76 12.74 11.99 0.66
C THR A 76 11.51 11.10 0.72
N THR A 77 11.68 9.83 0.36
CA THR A 77 10.62 8.86 0.13
C THR A 77 10.95 7.54 0.84
N TRP A 78 9.98 6.91 1.49
CA TRP A 78 10.21 5.59 2.10
C TRP A 78 8.95 4.72 2.04
N THR A 79 9.15 3.40 2.12
CA THR A 79 8.06 2.42 2.27
C THR A 79 7.99 1.91 3.71
N THR A 80 6.83 1.44 4.16
CA THR A 80 6.69 0.78 5.48
C THR A 80 5.79 -0.43 5.37
N ASP A 81 6.39 -1.61 5.51
CA ASP A 81 5.75 -2.87 5.14
C ASP A 81 5.94 -3.95 6.22
N PRO A 82 5.14 -5.03 6.20
CA PRO A 82 5.47 -6.24 6.96
C PRO A 82 6.86 -6.78 6.62
N VAL A 83 7.55 -7.39 7.60
CA VAL A 83 8.90 -7.94 7.42
C VAL A 83 9.03 -8.91 6.25
N ASP A 84 7.97 -9.68 5.96
CA ASP A 84 7.87 -10.72 4.94
C ASP A 84 7.36 -10.22 3.58
N ALA A 85 6.93 -8.96 3.48
CA ALA A 85 6.50 -8.35 2.23
C ALA A 85 7.65 -8.22 1.20
N ARG A 86 7.31 -8.36 -0.08
CA ARG A 86 8.24 -8.27 -1.21
C ARG A 86 7.75 -7.33 -2.32
N ASP A 87 6.47 -7.06 -2.33
CA ASP A 87 5.70 -6.15 -3.17
C ASP A 87 5.41 -4.87 -2.36
N PHE A 88 6.18 -3.82 -2.58
CA PHE A 88 6.01 -2.52 -1.91
C PHE A 88 5.19 -1.61 -2.82
N ASP A 89 3.86 -1.65 -2.64
CA ASP A 89 2.91 -0.96 -3.53
C ASP A 89 2.85 0.55 -3.28
N ASP A 90 3.15 0.99 -2.04
CA ASP A 90 3.03 2.37 -1.61
C ASP A 90 4.27 2.91 -0.89
N ALA A 91 4.53 4.21 -1.10
CA ALA A 91 5.56 4.97 -0.42
C ALA A 91 5.04 6.35 0.01
N LEU A 92 5.66 6.90 1.04
CA LEU A 92 5.31 8.21 1.61
C LEU A 92 6.45 9.20 1.48
N SER A 93 6.08 10.46 1.27
CA SER A 93 6.92 11.63 1.53
C SER A 93 6.10 12.68 2.27
N ILE A 94 6.75 13.50 3.09
CA ILE A 94 6.07 14.58 3.80
C ILE A 94 6.95 15.81 3.96
N GLU A 95 6.34 16.98 3.82
CA GLU A 95 6.86 18.26 4.26
C GLU A 95 5.91 18.86 5.30
N SER A 96 6.47 19.44 6.35
CA SER A 96 5.73 20.03 7.47
C SER A 96 6.11 21.51 7.59
N GLY A 97 5.18 22.38 7.21
CA GLY A 97 5.30 23.83 7.32
C GLY A 97 4.49 24.41 8.48
N ASP A 98 4.64 25.71 8.74
CA ASP A 98 3.90 26.37 9.84
C ASP A 98 2.38 26.42 9.59
N GLU A 99 1.95 26.53 8.32
CA GLU A 99 0.56 26.72 7.92
C GLU A 99 -0.06 25.48 7.25
N GLU A 100 0.76 24.58 6.70
CA GLU A 100 0.27 23.39 5.98
C GLU A 100 1.15 22.15 6.20
N PHE A 101 0.58 20.99 5.91
CA PHE A 101 1.33 19.77 5.59
C PHE A 101 1.23 19.51 4.09
N VAL A 102 2.34 19.09 3.48
CA VAL A 102 2.31 18.53 2.13
C VAL A 102 2.61 17.04 2.24
N LEU A 103 1.62 16.22 1.91
CA LEU A 103 1.71 14.76 1.94
C LEU A 103 1.72 14.23 0.51
N TRP A 104 2.72 13.42 0.18
CA TRP A 104 2.73 12.64 -1.05
C TRP A 104 2.51 11.17 -0.71
N VAL A 105 1.57 10.57 -1.43
CA VAL A 105 1.39 9.12 -1.47
C VAL A 105 1.75 8.65 -2.87
N HIS A 106 2.80 7.87 -2.99
CA HIS A 106 3.29 7.30 -4.23
C HIS A 106 2.80 5.86 -4.33
N ILE A 107 2.10 5.50 -5.40
CA ILE A 107 1.62 4.15 -5.67
C ILE A 107 2.35 3.62 -6.89
N ALA A 108 2.88 2.39 -6.83
CA ALA A 108 3.52 1.75 -7.96
C ALA A 108 2.66 1.83 -9.24
N ASP A 109 3.25 2.24 -10.37
CA ASP A 109 2.50 2.40 -11.63
C ASP A 109 2.29 1.07 -12.35
N VAL A 110 1.51 0.17 -11.74
CA VAL A 110 1.16 -1.14 -12.31
C VAL A 110 0.54 -1.00 -13.71
N THR A 111 -0.20 0.08 -13.96
CA THR A 111 -0.87 0.32 -15.25
C THR A 111 0.08 0.61 -16.40
N HIS A 112 1.33 0.98 -16.08
CA HIS A 112 2.41 1.08 -17.07
C HIS A 112 2.86 -0.29 -17.58
N TYR A 113 2.84 -1.31 -16.73
CA TYR A 113 3.31 -2.65 -17.09
C TYR A 113 2.17 -3.57 -17.55
N VAL A 114 0.97 -3.39 -17.00
CA VAL A 114 -0.21 -4.23 -17.27
C VAL A 114 -1.26 -3.41 -18.03
N HIS A 115 -1.45 -3.69 -19.32
CA HIS A 115 -2.34 -2.92 -20.19
C HIS A 115 -3.60 -3.70 -20.60
N PRO A 116 -4.75 -3.05 -20.83
CA PRO A 116 -6.04 -3.68 -21.17
C PRO A 116 -6.06 -4.72 -22.30
N ASP A 117 -5.06 -4.72 -23.18
CA ASP A 117 -4.97 -5.63 -24.33
C ASP A 117 -3.92 -6.74 -24.14
N SER A 118 -3.34 -6.89 -22.95
CA SER A 118 -2.24 -7.83 -22.66
C SER A 118 -2.71 -9.14 -22.00
N GLU A 119 -1.90 -10.19 -22.09
CA GLU A 119 -2.20 -11.48 -21.44
C GLU A 119 -2.17 -11.32 -19.92
N MET A 120 -1.22 -10.53 -19.40
CA MET A 120 -1.19 -10.15 -17.98
C MET A 120 -2.49 -9.47 -17.54
N TRP A 121 -3.07 -8.56 -18.33
CA TRP A 121 -4.33 -7.93 -17.99
C TRP A 121 -5.50 -8.91 -17.96
N ALA A 122 -5.61 -9.78 -18.98
CA ALA A 122 -6.67 -10.78 -19.02
C ALA A 122 -6.62 -11.70 -17.79
N GLU A 123 -5.42 -12.12 -17.38
CA GLU A 123 -5.23 -12.95 -16.19
C GLU A 123 -5.46 -12.16 -14.88
N ALA A 124 -5.01 -10.90 -14.80
CA ALA A 124 -5.23 -10.04 -13.64
C ALA A 124 -6.73 -9.75 -13.42
N VAL A 125 -7.49 -9.54 -14.50
CA VAL A 125 -8.95 -9.36 -14.45
C VAL A 125 -9.64 -10.61 -13.90
N GLU A 126 -9.20 -11.80 -14.28
CA GLU A 126 -9.81 -13.00 -13.74
C GLU A 126 -9.39 -13.30 -12.29
N ARG A 127 -8.11 -13.09 -11.95
CA ARG A 127 -7.64 -13.28 -10.57
C ARG A 127 -8.24 -12.25 -9.61
N ALA A 128 -8.40 -11.01 -10.07
CA ALA A 128 -8.94 -9.82 -9.41
C ALA A 128 -8.21 -9.35 -8.14
N ASN A 129 -7.71 -10.25 -7.30
CA ASN A 129 -6.97 -9.94 -6.09
C ASN A 129 -6.00 -11.07 -5.72
N THR A 130 -4.94 -10.73 -4.98
CA THR A 130 -4.09 -11.72 -4.32
C THR A 130 -4.87 -12.41 -3.19
N VAL A 131 -4.74 -13.73 -3.07
CA VAL A 131 -5.34 -14.52 -1.99
C VAL A 131 -4.26 -14.91 -0.99
N TYR A 132 -4.37 -14.40 0.23
CA TYR A 132 -3.46 -14.70 1.32
C TYR A 132 -4.03 -15.83 2.19
N LEU A 133 -3.32 -16.95 2.25
CA LEU A 133 -3.57 -18.09 3.13
C LEU A 133 -2.43 -18.20 4.17
N PRO A 134 -2.63 -18.93 5.27
CA PRO A 134 -1.53 -19.23 6.19
C PRO A 134 -0.38 -19.90 5.43
N ASP A 135 0.81 -19.29 5.48
CA ASP A 135 2.05 -19.77 4.82
C ASP A 135 1.94 -19.95 3.29
N HIS A 136 0.99 -19.28 2.63
CA HIS A 136 0.83 -19.42 1.19
C HIS A 136 0.09 -18.24 0.57
N THR A 137 0.60 -17.73 -0.56
CA THR A 137 0.01 -16.60 -1.27
C THR A 137 -0.23 -16.97 -2.72
N VAL A 138 -1.47 -16.80 -3.20
CA VAL A 138 -1.81 -16.91 -4.62
C VAL A 138 -1.86 -15.50 -5.19
N HIS A 139 -0.80 -15.12 -5.90
CA HIS A 139 -0.64 -13.75 -6.40
C HIS A 139 -1.59 -13.43 -7.55
N MET A 140 -2.06 -12.18 -7.60
CA MET A 140 -2.80 -11.62 -8.73
C MET A 140 -1.90 -11.47 -9.96
N LEU A 141 -0.66 -11.01 -9.76
CA LEU A 141 0.35 -10.82 -10.79
C LEU A 141 1.52 -11.77 -10.56
N PRO A 142 2.25 -12.20 -11.60
CA PRO A 142 3.47 -13.00 -11.41
C PRO A 142 4.46 -12.30 -10.48
N ALA A 143 5.09 -13.04 -9.57
CA ALA A 143 6.06 -12.51 -8.61
C ALA A 143 7.21 -11.77 -9.31
N THR A 144 7.64 -12.26 -10.48
CA THR A 144 8.65 -11.60 -11.32
C THR A 144 8.30 -10.14 -11.60
N LEU A 145 7.02 -9.80 -11.78
CA LEU A 145 6.59 -8.42 -12.03
C LEU A 145 6.29 -7.67 -10.72
N ALA A 146 5.52 -8.32 -9.82
CA ALA A 146 5.05 -7.73 -8.57
C ALA A 146 6.20 -7.34 -7.63
N GLU A 147 7.24 -8.17 -7.53
CA GLU A 147 8.37 -7.96 -6.62
C GLU A 147 9.51 -7.12 -7.26
N THR A 148 9.36 -6.70 -8.52
CA THR A 148 10.42 -5.97 -9.24
C THR A 148 9.97 -4.58 -9.72
N VAL A 149 9.36 -4.48 -10.90
CA VAL A 149 9.00 -3.25 -11.58
C VAL A 149 7.75 -2.60 -10.98
N CYS A 150 6.86 -3.42 -10.40
CA CYS A 150 5.69 -2.97 -9.66
C CYS A 150 5.96 -2.82 -8.15
N SER A 151 7.21 -2.87 -7.71
CA SER A 151 7.59 -2.68 -6.30
C SER A 151 8.48 -1.46 -6.15
N LEU A 152 8.16 -0.59 -5.19
CA LEU A 152 8.90 0.63 -4.87
C LEU A 152 10.15 0.33 -4.01
N VAL A 153 11.02 -0.55 -4.54
CA VAL A 153 12.23 -1.00 -3.85
C VAL A 153 13.20 0.16 -3.56
N PRO A 154 13.95 0.09 -2.45
CA PRO A 154 14.86 1.16 -2.07
C PRO A 154 16.04 1.29 -3.04
N ASP A 155 16.58 2.50 -3.16
CA ASP A 155 17.77 2.86 -3.94
C ASP A 155 17.67 2.63 -5.46
N GLU A 156 16.47 2.39 -5.97
CA GLU A 156 16.20 2.25 -7.41
C GLU A 156 15.09 3.18 -7.86
N ASP A 157 15.24 3.70 -9.07
CA ASP A 157 14.22 4.53 -9.69
C ASP A 157 13.01 3.65 -10.04
N ARG A 158 11.80 4.16 -9.79
CA ARG A 158 10.53 3.47 -10.05
C ARG A 158 9.44 4.42 -10.54
N LEU A 159 8.60 3.89 -11.42
CA LEU A 159 7.43 4.61 -11.93
C LEU A 159 6.29 4.54 -10.90
N ALA A 160 5.70 5.70 -10.62
CA ALA A 160 4.59 5.80 -9.67
C ALA A 160 3.45 6.68 -10.20
N HIS A 161 2.26 6.46 -9.68
CA HIS A 161 1.20 7.46 -9.62
C HIS A 161 1.28 8.14 -8.24
N THR A 162 1.46 9.45 -8.24
CA THR A 162 1.59 10.24 -7.02
C THR A 162 0.33 11.05 -6.77
N VAL A 163 -0.13 11.00 -5.53
CA VAL A 163 -1.19 11.87 -5.00
C VAL A 163 -0.52 12.87 -4.05
N GLU A 164 -0.34 14.09 -4.53
CA GLU A 164 0.18 15.23 -3.76
C GLU A 164 -0.99 15.98 -3.13
N MET A 165 -0.93 16.14 -1.81
CA MET A 165 -2.01 16.72 -1.01
C MET A 165 -1.45 17.84 -0.14
N HIS A 166 -1.83 19.06 -0.45
CA HIS A 166 -1.63 20.21 0.45
C HIS A 166 -2.78 20.27 1.44
N LEU A 167 -2.46 20.20 2.73
CA LEU A 167 -3.41 20.08 3.82
C LEU A 167 -3.26 21.25 4.79
N ASP A 168 -4.34 22.01 4.99
CA ASP A 168 -4.36 23.10 5.98
C ASP A 168 -4.01 22.53 7.37
N ARG A 169 -3.05 23.16 8.05
CA ARG A 169 -2.52 22.61 9.30
C ARG A 169 -3.54 22.65 10.42
N GLU A 170 -4.58 23.48 10.42
CA GLU A 170 -5.57 23.49 11.50
C GLU A 170 -6.71 22.48 11.25
N SER A 171 -7.38 22.60 10.11
CA SER A 171 -8.56 21.83 9.73
C SER A 171 -8.26 20.47 9.11
N LEU A 172 -7.02 20.27 8.62
CA LEU A 172 -6.60 19.12 7.81
C LEU A 172 -7.40 18.99 6.50
N SER A 173 -8.10 20.03 6.07
CA SER A 173 -8.82 20.02 4.80
C SER A 173 -7.84 20.13 3.63
N PHE A 174 -8.26 19.65 2.45
CA PHE A 174 -7.46 19.80 1.23
C PHE A 174 -7.47 21.25 0.77
N GLU A 175 -6.30 21.86 0.68
CA GLU A 175 -6.11 23.16 0.02
C GLU A 175 -5.93 22.96 -1.49
N SER A 176 -5.14 21.96 -1.87
CA SER A 176 -5.01 21.46 -3.24
C SER A 176 -4.79 19.94 -3.26
N ILE A 177 -5.13 19.34 -4.40
CA ILE A 177 -4.90 17.94 -4.70
C ILE A 177 -4.36 17.89 -6.13
N ASP A 178 -3.18 17.30 -6.30
CA ASP A 178 -2.58 17.04 -7.60
C ASP A 178 -2.29 15.55 -7.75
N ILE A 179 -2.76 14.97 -8.87
CA ILE A 179 -2.59 13.55 -9.19
C ILE A 179 -1.88 13.43 -10.53
N TYR A 180 -0.68 12.86 -10.52
CA TYR A 180 0.18 12.79 -11.70
C TYR A 180 1.06 11.53 -11.69
N LYS A 181 1.58 11.19 -12.87
CA LYS A 181 2.63 10.19 -13.03
C LYS A 181 3.99 10.78 -12.64
N SER A 182 4.78 10.01 -11.92
CA SER A 182 6.09 10.42 -11.42
C SER A 182 7.14 9.32 -11.56
N VAL A 183 8.40 9.72 -11.42
CA VAL A 183 9.52 8.84 -11.13
C VAL A 183 10.01 9.15 -9.73
N ILE A 184 10.08 8.13 -8.87
CA ILE A 184 10.58 8.26 -7.50
C ILE A 184 11.78 7.35 -7.28
N ARG A 185 12.53 7.60 -6.22
CA ARG A 185 13.57 6.71 -5.72
C ARG A 185 13.37 6.58 -4.21
N SER A 186 12.95 5.41 -3.75
CA SER A 186 12.75 5.18 -2.32
C SER A 186 14.09 5.19 -1.60
N ASP A 187 14.26 6.03 -0.57
CA ASP A 187 15.49 6.13 0.23
C ASP A 187 15.63 4.96 1.19
N GLU A 188 14.52 4.41 1.69
CA GLU A 188 14.56 3.31 2.64
C GLU A 188 13.27 2.47 2.62
N ARG A 189 13.42 1.15 2.78
CA ARG A 189 12.31 0.25 3.11
C ARG A 189 12.33 -0.04 4.60
N LEU A 190 11.30 0.39 5.32
CA LEU A 190 11.14 0.16 6.74
C LEU A 190 10.19 -1.00 7.00
N THR A 191 10.43 -1.76 8.06
CA THR A 191 9.36 -2.54 8.69
C THR A 191 8.60 -1.72 9.72
N TYR A 192 7.40 -2.15 10.12
CA TYR A 192 6.63 -1.48 11.18
C TYR A 192 7.46 -1.32 12.48
N THR A 193 8.19 -2.35 12.89
CA THR A 193 9.11 -2.25 14.04
C THR A 193 10.22 -1.21 13.81
N GLN A 194 10.75 -1.07 12.60
CA GLN A 194 11.77 -0.06 12.30
C GLN A 194 11.16 1.35 12.30
N ALA A 195 9.98 1.54 11.74
CA ALA A 195 9.25 2.80 11.76
C ALA A 195 8.95 3.28 13.19
N GLU A 196 8.54 2.37 14.09
CA GLU A 196 8.41 2.68 15.52
C GLU A 196 9.72 3.17 16.15
N ARG A 197 10.86 2.57 15.78
CA ARG A 197 12.18 3.02 16.25
C ARG A 197 12.53 4.40 15.69
N ARG A 198 12.19 4.68 14.43
CA ARG A 198 12.38 6.03 13.84
C ARG A 198 11.63 7.09 14.63
N LEU A 199 10.44 6.77 15.15
CA LEU A 199 9.68 7.69 16.00
C LEU A 199 10.27 7.90 17.40
N ASP A 200 10.97 6.89 17.94
CA ASP A 200 11.48 6.93 19.31
C ASP A 200 12.88 7.54 19.43
N ASP A 201 13.70 7.48 18.38
CA ASP A 201 15.12 7.88 18.41
C ASP A 201 15.41 9.07 17.47
N PRO A 202 15.61 10.28 18.00
CA PRO A 202 15.92 11.48 17.22
C PRO A 202 17.24 11.46 16.46
N GLU A 203 18.15 10.53 16.75
CA GLU A 203 19.44 10.41 16.07
C GLU A 203 19.36 9.54 14.81
N LEU A 204 18.25 8.82 14.61
CA LEU A 204 18.07 7.98 13.43
C LEU A 204 17.65 8.81 12.19
N PRO A 205 18.14 8.44 10.99
CA PRO A 205 17.59 8.95 9.73
C PRO A 205 16.06 8.81 9.67
N LEU A 206 15.40 9.68 8.90
CA LEU A 206 13.93 9.71 8.76
C LEU A 206 13.15 10.03 10.05
N HIS A 207 13.79 10.36 11.18
CA HIS A 207 13.07 10.69 12.41
C HIS A 207 12.15 11.91 12.25
N GLY A 208 12.64 12.97 11.57
CA GLY A 208 11.89 14.21 11.40
C GLY A 208 10.64 14.00 10.53
N GLU A 209 10.81 13.26 9.43
CA GLU A 209 9.80 12.87 8.47
C GLU A 209 8.78 11.94 9.13
N SER A 210 9.25 10.90 9.82
CA SER A 210 8.41 9.95 10.58
C SER A 210 7.58 10.67 11.65
N SER A 211 8.18 11.60 12.39
CA SER A 211 7.50 12.36 13.43
C SER A 211 6.45 13.31 12.85
N SER A 212 6.77 13.95 11.71
CA SER A 212 5.85 14.84 11.00
C SER A 212 4.64 14.09 10.45
N VAL A 213 4.86 12.93 9.81
CA VAL A 213 3.76 12.13 9.28
C VAL A 213 2.92 11.51 10.41
N PHE A 214 3.55 11.17 11.54
CA PHE A 214 2.81 10.71 12.71
C PHE A 214 1.91 11.81 13.28
N GLU A 215 2.41 13.05 13.40
CA GLU A 215 1.59 14.19 13.85
C GLU A 215 0.36 14.35 12.96
N LEU A 216 0.54 14.32 11.63
CA LEU A 216 -0.56 14.39 10.68
C LEU A 216 -1.53 13.22 10.85
N ALA A 217 -1.03 11.98 10.88
CA ALA A 217 -1.83 10.76 10.95
C ALA A 217 -2.63 10.67 12.25
N ASP A 218 -2.04 10.99 13.40
CA ASP A 218 -2.74 10.99 14.69
C ASP A 218 -3.91 11.98 14.71
N ARG A 219 -3.70 13.17 14.12
CA ARG A 219 -4.77 14.17 14.03
C ARG A 219 -5.86 13.78 13.03
N LEU A 220 -5.51 13.17 11.90
CA LEU A 220 -6.46 12.58 10.96
C LEU A 220 -7.28 11.48 11.64
N HIS A 221 -6.64 10.64 12.45
CA HIS A 221 -7.29 9.58 13.20
C HIS A 221 -8.33 10.11 14.19
N GLU A 222 -7.97 11.13 14.98
CA GLU A 222 -8.88 11.74 15.94
C GLU A 222 -10.02 12.50 15.25
N GLN A 223 -9.76 13.20 14.14
CA GLN A 223 -10.81 13.81 13.32
C GLN A 223 -11.79 12.74 12.79
N ARG A 224 -11.28 11.65 12.23
CA ARG A 224 -12.09 10.54 11.70
C ARG A 224 -12.96 9.90 12.79
N LYS A 225 -12.46 9.75 14.01
CA LYS A 225 -13.25 9.29 15.16
C LYS A 225 -14.33 10.30 15.57
N ALA A 226 -14.00 11.59 15.60
CA ALA A 226 -14.97 12.64 15.89
C ALA A 226 -16.09 12.71 14.84
N ASP A 227 -15.77 12.40 13.58
CA ASP A 227 -16.72 12.30 12.46
C ASP A 227 -17.60 11.03 12.51
N GLY A 228 -17.41 10.16 13.51
CA GLY A 228 -18.25 8.98 13.74
C GLY A 228 -17.72 7.68 13.14
N SER A 229 -16.45 7.62 12.73
CA SER A 229 -15.83 6.36 12.32
C SER A 229 -15.73 5.38 13.49
N LEU A 230 -16.11 4.13 13.24
CA LEU A 230 -15.97 3.05 14.22
C LEU A 230 -14.57 2.41 14.12
N VAL A 231 -13.83 2.43 15.23
CA VAL A 231 -12.54 1.75 15.37
C VAL A 231 -12.75 0.51 16.23
N LEU A 232 -12.93 -0.65 15.59
CA LEU A 232 -13.29 -1.89 16.27
C LEU A 232 -12.08 -2.72 16.73
N ASN A 233 -10.89 -2.43 16.21
CA ASN A 233 -9.65 -3.07 16.63
C ASN A 233 -8.80 -2.08 17.46
N PRO A 234 -8.72 -2.24 18.79
CA PRO A 234 -8.10 -1.25 19.67
C PRO A 234 -6.56 -1.30 19.71
N ARG A 235 -5.94 -2.29 19.03
CA ARG A 235 -4.48 -2.45 19.01
C ARG A 235 -3.92 -1.99 17.68
N ARG A 236 -3.41 -0.76 17.63
CA ARG A 236 -2.58 -0.26 16.55
C ARG A 236 -1.42 0.51 17.15
N ASP A 237 -0.23 0.25 16.64
CA ASP A 237 0.92 1.09 16.91
C ASP A 237 0.88 2.35 16.03
N ARG A 238 1.87 3.23 16.20
CA ARG A 238 1.91 4.53 15.52
C ARG A 238 2.20 4.33 14.03
N ALA A 239 3.09 3.40 13.68
CA ALA A 239 3.45 3.06 12.31
C ALA A 239 2.24 2.56 11.50
N HIS A 240 1.41 1.67 12.05
CA HIS A 240 0.18 1.23 11.38
C HIS A 240 -0.83 2.39 11.21
N THR A 241 -0.90 3.29 12.19
CA THR A 241 -1.78 4.47 12.12
C THR A 241 -1.32 5.43 11.02
N ILE A 242 -0.01 5.64 10.85
CA ILE A 242 0.58 6.43 9.76
C ILE A 242 0.09 5.91 8.41
N ILE A 243 0.36 4.63 8.12
CA ILE A 243 0.06 4.06 6.81
C ILE A 243 -1.44 4.07 6.55
N GLU A 244 -2.26 3.64 7.52
CA GLU A 244 -3.71 3.63 7.36
C GLU A 244 -4.29 5.03 7.06
N GLU A 245 -3.96 6.04 7.86
CA GLU A 245 -4.58 7.36 7.71
C GLU A 245 -4.07 8.09 6.46
N CYS A 246 -2.80 7.90 6.08
CA CYS A 246 -2.26 8.44 4.83
C CYS A 246 -2.96 7.82 3.61
N MET A 247 -3.11 6.49 3.58
CA MET A 247 -3.82 5.80 2.49
C MET A 247 -5.30 6.16 2.45
N LEU A 248 -5.97 6.29 3.59
CA LEU A 248 -7.37 6.77 3.63
C LEU A 248 -7.48 8.20 3.11
N LYS A 249 -6.51 9.07 3.41
CA LYS A 249 -6.47 10.45 2.92
C LYS A 249 -6.28 10.50 1.41
N ALA A 250 -5.33 9.75 0.86
CA ALA A 250 -5.12 9.64 -0.58
C ALA A 250 -6.35 9.07 -1.30
N ASN A 251 -6.98 8.02 -0.76
CA ASN A 251 -8.21 7.46 -1.33
C ASN A 251 -9.36 8.48 -1.38
N LYS A 252 -9.51 9.31 -0.33
CA LYS A 252 -10.47 10.43 -0.33
C LYS A 252 -10.12 11.49 -1.37
N ALA A 253 -8.83 11.81 -1.53
CA ALA A 253 -8.36 12.78 -2.52
C ALA A 253 -8.62 12.31 -3.96
N VAL A 254 -8.29 11.06 -4.29
CA VAL A 254 -8.58 10.43 -5.59
C VAL A 254 -10.08 10.40 -5.85
N THR A 255 -10.87 9.96 -4.88
CA THR A 255 -12.34 9.98 -4.99
C THR A 255 -12.84 11.40 -5.27
N HIS A 256 -12.27 12.40 -4.60
CA HIS A 256 -12.67 13.78 -4.79
C HIS A 256 -12.40 14.29 -6.21
N GLU A 257 -11.19 14.05 -6.71
CA GLU A 257 -10.78 14.44 -8.05
C GLU A 257 -11.61 13.75 -9.14
N LEU A 258 -11.80 12.44 -9.05
CA LEU A 258 -12.55 11.67 -10.04
C LEU A 258 -14.04 12.08 -10.08
N MET A 259 -14.64 12.28 -8.92
CA MET A 259 -16.08 12.54 -8.80
C MET A 259 -16.45 13.97 -9.15
N TRP A 260 -15.78 14.97 -8.56
CA TRP A 260 -16.22 16.37 -8.65
C TRP A 260 -15.48 17.18 -9.71
N ASN A 261 -14.19 16.92 -9.93
CA ASN A 261 -13.39 17.71 -10.88
C ASN A 261 -13.43 17.11 -12.28
N ARG A 262 -13.23 15.79 -12.42
CA ARG A 262 -13.24 15.12 -13.73
C ARG A 262 -14.61 14.61 -14.15
N GLY A 263 -15.46 14.23 -13.19
CA GLY A 263 -16.79 13.70 -13.46
C GLY A 263 -16.78 12.39 -14.26
N VAL A 264 -15.81 11.51 -13.99
CA VAL A 264 -15.63 10.24 -14.72
C VAL A 264 -16.37 9.08 -14.04
N GLU A 265 -16.81 8.13 -14.85
CA GLU A 265 -17.31 6.84 -14.34
C GLU A 265 -16.13 6.04 -13.78
N ALA A 266 -16.20 5.70 -12.49
CA ALA A 266 -15.17 4.99 -11.77
C ALA A 266 -15.78 3.98 -10.78
N MET A 267 -14.96 3.04 -10.32
CA MET A 267 -15.35 2.11 -9.26
C MET A 267 -15.16 2.77 -7.89
N TYR A 268 -16.24 2.80 -7.09
CA TYR A 268 -16.20 3.32 -5.72
C TYR A 268 -16.28 2.18 -4.69
N ARG A 269 -15.44 2.25 -3.66
CA ARG A 269 -15.54 1.34 -2.50
C ARG A 269 -16.64 1.83 -1.56
N VAL A 270 -17.82 1.24 -1.65
CA VAL A 270 -18.98 1.61 -0.83
C VAL A 270 -19.26 0.59 0.28
N HIS A 271 -19.66 1.08 1.44
CA HIS A 271 -20.15 0.25 2.54
C HIS A 271 -21.61 0.64 2.85
N PRO A 272 -22.59 -0.21 2.50
CA PRO A 272 -24.01 0.08 2.77
C PRO A 272 -24.27 0.23 4.27
N GLN A 273 -25.23 1.10 4.62
CA GLN A 273 -25.72 1.18 6.00
C GLN A 273 -26.37 -0.15 6.41
N PRO A 274 -26.15 -0.63 7.64
CA PRO A 274 -26.86 -1.81 8.13
C PRO A 274 -28.38 -1.58 8.10
N SER A 275 -29.14 -2.64 7.80
CA SER A 275 -30.60 -2.58 7.91
C SER A 275 -31.03 -2.43 9.39
N PRO A 276 -32.25 -1.94 9.67
CA PRO A 276 -32.78 -1.89 11.04
C PRO A 276 -32.70 -3.25 11.76
N ASP A 277 -33.01 -4.34 11.06
CA ASP A 277 -32.94 -5.68 11.64
C ASP A 277 -31.50 -6.08 12.03
N GLN A 278 -30.49 -5.67 11.23
CA GLN A 278 -29.09 -5.91 11.56
C GLN A 278 -28.61 -5.09 12.77
N TRP A 279 -29.22 -3.93 13.01
CA TRP A 279 -28.94 -3.11 14.19
C TRP A 279 -29.57 -3.70 15.46
N ASP A 280 -30.75 -4.28 15.36
CA ASP A 280 -31.47 -4.85 16.51
C ASP A 280 -30.83 -6.17 17.02
N ASP A 281 -30.09 -6.88 16.16
CA ASP A 281 -29.40 -8.15 16.48
C ASP A 281 -27.95 -7.99 17.01
N ALA A 282 -27.37 -6.78 16.98
CA ALA A 282 -25.97 -6.48 17.33
C ALA A 282 -25.77 -6.10 18.81
#